data_AF-A0A0C3GVE3-F1
#
_entry.id   AF-A0A0C3GVE3-F1
#
_cell.length_a   1.000
_cell.length_b   1.000
_cell.length_c   1.000
_cell.angle_alpha   90.00
_cell.angle_beta   90.00
_cell.angle_gamma   90.00
#
_symmetry.space_group_name_H-M   'P 1'
#
loop_
_entity.id
_entity.type
_entity.pdbx_description
1 polymer ?
#
loop_
_entity_poly.entity_id
_entity_poly.type
_entity_poly.pdbx_seq_one_letter_code
_entity_poly.pdbx_strand_id
1 'polypeptide(L)'
;MCTYHGHIQTPADAIKLFEACRLGLLPRVQRWLSEEEKKSIKSGSVYVWDEQEARLRRWRDGRTWSSRRVSGGFRIYQEIDGESKRG
;
A
#
# COMPACT_ATOMS: atom_id res chain seq x y z
N MET A 1 -5.13 -9.99 -3.58
CA MET A 1 -3.94 -10.11 -4.47
C MET A 1 -3.16 -8.80 -4.43
N CYS A 2 -1.82 -8.82 -4.33
CA CYS A 2 -1.01 -7.59 -4.46
C CYS A 2 -0.78 -7.23 -5.94
N THR A 3 -0.61 -5.94 -6.25
CA THR A 3 -0.30 -5.46 -7.61
C THR A 3 1.09 -5.90 -8.04
N TYR A 4 2.07 -5.78 -7.14
CA TYR A 4 3.46 -6.10 -7.39
C TYR A 4 4.14 -6.56 -6.10
N HIS A 5 5.23 -7.33 -6.23
CA HIS A 5 6.05 -7.74 -5.11
C HIS A 5 7.51 -7.32 -5.33
N GLY A 6 7.97 -6.34 -4.56
CA GLY A 6 9.31 -5.78 -4.67
C GLY A 6 9.47 -4.48 -3.88
N HIS A 7 10.52 -3.72 -4.16
CA HIS A 7 10.86 -2.50 -3.44
C HIS A 7 10.74 -1.27 -4.36
N ILE A 8 10.13 -0.19 -3.84
CA ILE A 8 9.97 1.09 -4.54
C ILE A 8 10.93 2.08 -3.90
N GLN A 9 12.06 2.33 -4.56
CA GLN A 9 13.11 3.18 -4.01
C GLN A 9 12.97 4.64 -4.47
N THR A 10 12.53 4.83 -5.71
CA THR A 10 12.48 6.16 -6.34
C THR A 10 11.11 6.45 -6.95
N PRO A 11 10.75 7.73 -7.16
CA PRO A 11 9.52 8.08 -7.89
C PRO A 11 9.47 7.46 -9.30
N ALA A 12 10.61 7.26 -9.96
CA ALA A 12 10.68 6.61 -11.27
C ALA A 12 10.21 5.15 -11.22
N ASP A 13 10.47 4.43 -10.13
CA ASP A 13 9.97 3.06 -9.95
C ASP A 13 8.44 3.05 -9.80
N ALA A 14 7.88 4.02 -9.07
CA ALA A 14 6.44 4.18 -8.95
C ALA A 14 5.77 4.49 -10.30
N ILE A 15 6.38 5.34 -11.13
CA ILE A 15 5.88 5.66 -12.48
C ILE A 15 5.80 4.41 -13.35
N LYS A 16 6.82 3.53 -13.32
CA LYS A 16 6.79 2.26 -14.07
C LYS A 16 5.62 1.39 -13.65
N LEU A 17 5.32 1.31 -12.35
CA LEU A 17 4.16 0.56 -11.85
C LEU A 17 2.84 1.18 -12.28
N PHE A 18 2.72 2.51 -12.25
CA PHE A 18 1.52 3.19 -12.75
C PHE A 18 1.29 2.92 -14.24
N GLU A 19 2.35 2.98 -15.05
CA GLU A 19 2.26 2.69 -16.48
C GLU A 19 1.88 1.22 -16.74
N ALA A 20 2.50 0.28 -16.04
CA ALA A 20 2.14 -1.14 -16.14
C ALA A 20 0.68 -1.40 -15.75
N CYS A 21 0.17 -0.72 -14.72
CA CYS A 21 -1.24 -0.78 -14.36
C CYS A 21 -2.14 -0.16 -15.44
N ARG A 22 -1.75 0.98 -16.01
CA ARG A 22 -2.51 1.67 -17.08
C ARG A 22 -2.64 0.79 -18.33
N LEU A 23 -1.58 0.06 -18.69
CA LEU A 23 -1.53 -0.90 -19.79
C LEU A 23 -2.25 -2.23 -19.48
N GLY A 24 -2.70 -2.45 -18.24
CA GLY A 24 -3.35 -3.69 -17.83
C GLY A 24 -2.39 -4.87 -17.60
N LEU A 25 -1.08 -4.61 -17.56
CA LEU A 25 -0.05 -5.65 -17.31
C LEU A 25 0.01 -6.07 -15.84
N LEU A 26 -0.33 -5.15 -14.93
CA LEU A 26 -0.43 -5.40 -13.50
C LEU A 26 -1.85 -5.08 -13.00
N PRO A 27 -2.39 -5.88 -12.05
CA PRO A 27 -3.72 -5.65 -11.52
C PRO A 27 -3.73 -4.45 -10.56
N ARG A 28 -4.73 -3.59 -10.69
CA ARG A 28 -5.03 -2.55 -9.70
C ARG A 28 -5.99 -3.09 -8.64
N VAL A 29 -5.89 -2.54 -7.43
CA VAL A 29 -6.91 -2.73 -6.40
C VAL A 29 -8.13 -1.90 -6.77
N GLN A 30 -9.29 -2.55 -6.89
CA GLN A 30 -10.57 -1.94 -7.29
C GLN A 30 -11.61 -1.93 -6.15
N ARG A 31 -11.24 -2.39 -4.95
CA ARG A 31 -12.11 -2.42 -3.76
C ARG A 31 -11.29 -2.49 -2.48
N TRP A 32 -11.93 -2.30 -1.33
CA TRP A 32 -11.33 -2.62 -0.03
C TRP A 32 -10.84 -4.07 0.02
N LEU A 33 -9.68 -4.28 0.61
CA LEU A 33 -9.20 -5.61 0.96
C LEU A 33 -10.10 -6.23 2.03
N SER A 34 -10.40 -7.53 1.88
CA SER A 34 -11.01 -8.32 2.94
C SER A 34 -10.04 -8.49 4.11
N GLU A 35 -10.54 -8.89 5.29
CA GLU A 35 -9.67 -9.19 6.43
C GLU A 35 -8.63 -10.29 6.11
N GLU A 36 -9.00 -11.26 5.27
CA GLU A 36 -8.07 -12.31 4.84
C GLU A 36 -6.99 -11.76 3.90
N GLU A 37 -7.36 -10.88 2.96
CA GLU A 37 -6.38 -10.25 2.08
C GLU A 37 -5.43 -9.33 2.85
N LYS A 38 -5.88 -8.67 3.91
CA LYS A 38 -5.02 -7.85 4.78
C LYS A 38 -3.95 -8.68 5.50
N LYS A 39 -4.26 -9.92 5.91
CA LYS A 39 -3.26 -10.82 6.51
C LYS A 39 -2.11 -11.16 5.55
N SER A 40 -2.34 -11.08 4.24
CA SER A 40 -1.33 -11.32 3.22
C SER A 40 -0.34 -10.16 3.00
N ILE A 41 -0.59 -8.99 3.61
CA ILE A 41 0.31 -7.83 3.53
C ILE A 41 1.62 -8.19 4.24
N LYS A 42 2.74 -8.01 3.56
CA LYS A 42 4.08 -8.30 4.08
C LYS A 42 5.12 -7.42 3.41
N SER A 43 6.37 -7.54 3.88
CA SER A 43 7.49 -6.86 3.23
C SER A 43 7.50 -7.18 1.73
N GLY A 44 7.60 -6.12 0.91
CA GLY A 44 7.57 -6.21 -0.55
C GLY A 44 6.17 -6.13 -1.18
N SER A 45 5.08 -6.24 -0.41
CA SER A 45 3.72 -6.09 -0.97
C SER A 45 3.47 -4.66 -1.45
N VAL A 46 3.18 -4.50 -2.75
CA VAL A 46 2.81 -3.21 -3.35
C VAL A 46 1.37 -3.26 -3.87
N TYR A 47 0.61 -2.22 -3.54
CA TYR A 47 -0.78 -2.06 -3.95
C TYR A 47 -0.95 -0.72 -4.67
N VAL A 48 -1.52 -0.76 -5.86
CA VAL A 48 -1.84 0.43 -6.68
C VAL A 48 -3.34 0.49 -6.86
N TRP A 49 -3.94 1.65 -6.65
CA TRP A 49 -5.37 1.86 -6.85
C TRP A 49 -5.64 3.23 -7.45
N ASP A 50 -6.73 3.34 -8.19
CA ASP A 50 -7.35 4.60 -8.53
C ASP A 50 -8.41 4.95 -7.46
N GLU A 51 -8.43 6.20 -6.98
CA GLU A 51 -9.31 6.61 -5.89
C GLU A 51 -10.80 6.47 -6.26
N GLN A 52 -11.17 6.80 -7.50
CA GLN A 52 -12.56 6.78 -7.96
C GLN A 52 -13.00 5.35 -8.26
N GLU A 53 -12.17 4.57 -8.95
CA GLU A 53 -12.42 3.17 -9.28
C GLU A 53 -12.60 2.34 -8.00
N ALA A 54 -11.67 2.47 -7.06
CA ALA A 54 -11.67 1.66 -5.85
C ALA A 54 -12.53 2.23 -4.71
N ARG A 55 -12.94 3.50 -4.81
CA ARG A 55 -13.57 4.27 -3.72
C ARG A 55 -12.70 4.29 -2.45
N LEU A 56 -11.38 4.36 -2.64
CA LEU A 56 -10.37 4.32 -1.59
C LEU A 56 -9.60 5.66 -1.52
N ARG A 57 -10.03 6.58 -0.66
CA ARG A 57 -9.27 7.84 -0.44
C ARG A 57 -8.01 7.68 0.41
N ARG A 58 -8.03 6.67 1.28
CA ARG A 58 -6.96 6.36 2.23
C ARG A 58 -6.84 4.86 2.38
N TRP A 59 -5.60 4.39 2.41
CA TRP A 59 -5.27 3.01 2.72
C TRP A 59 -5.61 2.69 4.18
N ARG A 60 -6.18 1.51 4.42
CA ARG A 60 -6.42 0.96 5.77
C ARG A 60 -6.14 -0.54 5.74
N ASP A 61 -5.04 -0.94 6.39
CA ASP A 61 -4.61 -2.33 6.51
C ASP A 61 -4.83 -2.92 7.92
N GLY A 62 -5.31 -2.11 8.87
CA GLY A 62 -5.53 -2.54 10.25
C GLY A 62 -4.27 -2.59 11.10
N ARG A 63 -3.14 -2.06 10.61
CA ARG A 63 -1.89 -1.95 11.38
C ARG A 63 -1.77 -0.59 12.07
N THR A 64 -0.98 -0.56 13.14
CA THR A 64 -0.64 0.68 13.83
C THR A 64 0.63 1.25 13.24
N TRP A 65 0.57 2.50 12.78
CA TRP A 65 1.65 3.16 12.07
C TRP A 65 2.15 4.39 12.84
N SER A 66 3.46 4.61 12.79
CA SER A 66 4.12 5.80 13.35
C SER A 66 3.62 7.10 12.70
N SER A 67 4.01 8.24 13.27
CA SER A 67 3.86 9.54 12.60
C SER A 67 4.58 9.56 11.24
N ARG A 68 4.03 10.33 10.30
CA ARG A 68 4.51 10.44 8.91
C ARG A 68 5.89 11.09 8.85
N ARG A 69 6.83 10.46 8.14
CA ARG A 69 8.06 11.10 7.63
C ARG A 69 7.96 11.33 6.14
N VAL A 70 8.57 12.40 5.63
CA VAL A 70 8.61 12.70 4.20
C VAL A 70 10.04 12.54 3.70
N SER A 71 10.24 11.77 2.64
CA SER A 71 11.54 11.58 2.01
C SER A 71 11.38 11.24 0.53
N GLY A 72 12.12 11.91 -0.36
CA GLY A 72 12.16 11.56 -1.78
C GLY A 72 10.81 11.54 -2.51
N GLY A 73 9.83 12.36 -2.09
CA GLY A 73 8.47 12.36 -2.62
C GLY A 73 7.53 11.30 -2.02
N PHE A 74 8.03 10.50 -1.08
CA PHE A 74 7.26 9.47 -0.38
C PHE A 74 6.85 9.91 1.02
N ARG A 75 5.75 9.30 1.49
CA ARG A 75 5.33 9.32 2.89
C ARG A 75 5.69 7.98 3.50
N ILE A 76 6.56 7.99 4.49
CA ILE A 76 7.11 6.79 5.12
C ILE A 76 6.53 6.67 6.53
N TYR A 77 6.13 5.45 6.87
CA TYR A 77 5.55 5.05 8.15
C TYR A 77 6.27 3.79 8.60
N GLN A 78 6.52 3.66 9.90
CA GLN A 78 7.04 2.44 10.52
C GLN A 78 5.92 1.79 11.30
N GLU A 79 5.77 0.46 11.18
CA GLU A 79 4.83 -0.28 12.00
C GLU A 79 5.30 -0.23 13.45
N ILE A 80 4.36 0.01 14.36
CA ILE A 80 4.61 0.04 15.79
C ILE A 80 3.79 -1.06 16.45
N ASP A 81 4.38 -1.75 17.41
CA ASP A 81 3.64 -2.66 18.26
C ASP A 81 2.58 -1.83 18.99
N GLY A 82 1.32 -2.21 18.80
CA GLY A 82 0.23 -1.58 19.55
C GLY A 82 0.50 -1.82 21.03
N GLU A 83 0.77 -0.77 21.79
CA GLU A 83 0.80 -0.86 23.26
C GLU A 83 -0.42 -1.65 23.70
N SER A 84 -0.13 -2.72 24.43
CA SER A 84 -1.09 -3.63 25.02
C SER A 84 -2.16 -2.83 25.76
N LYS A 85 -3.33 -2.64 25.14
CA LYS A 85 -4.55 -2.28 25.88
C LYS A 85 -5.06 -3.53 26.59
N ARG A 86 -4.31 -3.98 27.59
CA ARG A 86 -4.78 -4.76 28.72
C ARG A 86 -4.55 -3.90 29.95
N GLY A 87 -5.60 -3.20 30.34
CA GLY A 87 -5.77 -2.48 31.59
C GLY A 87 -7.25 -2.45 31.88
#